data_AF-A0A940LVD5-F1
#
_entry.id   AF-A0A940LVD5-F1
#
_cell.length_a   1.000
_cell.length_b   1.000
_cell.length_c   1.000
_cell.angle_alpha   90.00
_cell.angle_beta   90.00
_cell.angle_gamma   90.00
#
_symmetry.space_group_name_H-M   'P 1'
#
loop_
_entity.id
_entity.type
_entity.pdbx_description
1 polymer ?
#
loop_
_entity_poly.entity_id
_entity_poly.type
_entity_poly.pdbx_seq_one_letter_code
_entity_poly.pdbx_strand_id
1 'polypeptide(L)'
;MLRVLAWLYCILGGLGLAGGGMLVAWLAADPSSGDATAIVTWLFLIVAVPLLLPAFLGGLGVLLGQSWGRVFFAIASLILLFAIPIGTAIGVVALIALTRERREAGEASGLPPLPSLSGPVGIVLAMLAVGSGFVVAIQAGFFWHGESAPLEISRIFPAAAVIIALATVWLLYALFTGTAAAATRGRVRRRNISQAQREYEAFKTGQAALLQRLDADFDLVTYADRIRAGESWNEDQIAYDRDRKATTCCEHLRDVEAAIRGEGVPVKLQLPGIVHANCTVDEPVLRARFTLDPPAWYGNLPHWDRSAEDPPAAAFKCSEHRSTIFVVEASQARPGTRVFPAR
;
A
#
# COMPACT_ATOMS: atom_id res chain seq x y z
N MET A 1 18.18 7.09 1.26
CA MET A 1 18.19 8.53 0.91
C MET A 1 17.61 9.42 2.03
N LEU A 2 16.39 9.15 2.52
CA LEU A 2 15.73 9.97 3.55
C LEU A 2 16.57 10.18 4.82
N ARG A 3 17.26 9.14 5.32
CA ARG A 3 18.15 9.26 6.50
C ARG A 3 19.27 10.28 6.33
N VAL A 4 19.84 10.40 5.12
CA VAL A 4 20.92 11.36 4.83
C VAL A 4 20.38 12.79 4.87
N LEU A 5 19.21 13.01 4.27
CA LEU A 5 18.51 14.29 4.29
C LEU A 5 18.08 14.67 5.71
N ALA A 6 17.63 13.70 6.53
CA ALA A 6 17.27 13.92 7.92
C ALA A 6 18.48 14.36 8.77
N TRP A 7 19.64 13.72 8.59
CA TRP A 7 20.89 14.15 9.21
C TRP A 7 21.29 15.56 8.77
N LEU A 8 21.17 15.87 7.47
CA LEU A 8 21.49 17.20 6.93
C LEU A 8 20.65 18.30 7.60
N TYR A 9 19.34 18.11 7.71
CA TYR A 9 18.45 19.09 8.37
C TYR A 9 18.72 19.20 9.88
N CYS A 10 19.01 18.07 10.53
CA CYS A 10 19.37 18.04 11.95
C CYS A 10 20.67 18.83 12.20
N ILE A 11 21.69 18.61 11.37
CA ILE A 11 22.98 19.32 11.49
C ILE A 11 22.80 20.81 11.15
N LEU A 12 22.13 21.14 10.05
CA LEU A 12 21.94 22.53 9.62
C LEU A 12 21.10 23.33 10.64
N GLY A 13 19.98 22.79 11.08
CA GLY A 13 19.13 23.41 12.09
C GLY A 13 19.83 23.49 13.45
N GLY A 14 20.51 22.42 13.87
CA GLY A 14 21.23 22.36 15.13
C GLY A 14 22.40 23.33 15.20
N LEU A 15 23.24 23.39 14.17
CA LEU A 15 24.36 24.34 14.09
C LEU A 15 23.87 25.79 14.03
N GLY A 16 22.80 26.05 13.28
CA GLY A 16 22.21 27.40 13.22
C GLY A 16 21.67 27.86 14.57
N LEU A 17 20.93 26.99 15.28
CA LEU A 17 20.40 27.29 16.61
C LEU A 17 21.52 27.49 17.64
N ALA A 18 22.51 26.59 17.66
CA ALA A 18 23.63 26.68 18.59
C ALA A 18 24.50 27.90 18.33
N GLY A 19 24.88 28.15 17.07
CA GLY A 19 25.71 29.29 16.69
C GLY A 19 25.02 30.63 16.92
N GLY A 20 23.75 30.77 16.51
CA GLY A 20 22.99 32.00 16.71
C GLY A 20 22.69 32.26 18.19
N GLY A 21 22.35 31.21 18.95
CA GLY A 21 22.17 31.31 20.40
C GLY A 21 23.46 31.73 21.12
N MET A 22 24.60 31.17 20.72
CA MET A 22 25.91 31.55 21.29
C MET A 22 26.28 32.99 20.96
N LEU A 23 26.01 33.47 19.74
CA LEU A 23 26.23 34.85 19.34
C LEU A 23 25.37 35.82 20.17
N VAL A 24 24.08 35.51 20.35
CA VAL A 24 23.17 36.32 21.18
C VAL A 24 23.64 36.35 22.63
N ALA A 25 24.03 35.20 23.19
CA ALA A 25 24.53 35.13 24.56
C ALA A 25 25.84 35.93 24.74
N TRP A 26 26.73 35.89 23.75
CA TRP A 26 27.97 36.66 23.77
C TRP A 26 27.71 38.17 23.72
N LEU A 27 26.81 38.63 22.84
CA LEU A 27 26.40 40.05 22.78
C LEU A 27 25.65 40.50 24.03
N ALA A 28 24.89 39.61 24.67
CA ALA A 28 24.20 39.92 25.92
C ALA A 28 25.15 40.06 27.12
N ALA A 29 26.37 39.53 27.02
CA ALA A 29 27.38 39.65 28.08
C ALA A 29 28.13 40.98 28.06
N ASP A 30 28.10 41.73 26.96
CA ASP A 30 28.71 43.06 26.84
C ASP A 30 27.65 44.16 27.13
N PRO A 31 27.78 44.94 28.23
CA PRO A 31 26.83 45.98 28.57
C PRO A 31 26.76 47.12 27.54
N SER A 32 27.81 47.30 26.73
CA SER A 32 27.90 48.39 25.78
C SER A 32 27.11 48.14 24.48
N SER A 33 26.67 46.89 24.24
CA SER A 33 26.00 46.48 22.99
C SER A 33 24.48 46.37 23.09
N GLY A 34 23.83 46.97 24.09
CA GLY A 34 22.39 46.79 24.35
C GLY A 34 21.48 46.88 23.11
N ASP A 35 21.62 47.94 22.31
CA ASP A 35 20.82 48.15 21.09
C ASP A 35 21.11 47.08 20.02
N ALA A 36 22.39 46.73 19.85
CA ALA A 36 22.81 45.70 18.91
C ALA A 36 22.32 44.30 19.31
N THR A 37 22.37 43.97 20.62
CA THR A 37 21.88 42.70 21.15
C THR A 37 20.39 42.53 20.90
N ALA A 38 19.59 43.59 21.09
CA ALA A 38 18.15 43.54 20.81
C ALA A 38 17.86 43.25 19.33
N ILE A 39 18.54 43.95 18.42
CA ILE A 39 18.37 43.77 16.97
C ILE A 39 18.80 42.36 16.54
N VAL A 40 19.98 41.90 16.96
CA VAL A 40 20.49 40.56 16.59
C VAL A 40 19.63 39.45 17.16
N THR A 41 19.20 39.57 18.42
CA THR A 41 18.29 38.60 19.05
C THR A 41 16.99 38.49 18.27
N TRP A 42 16.43 39.64 17.88
CA TRP A 42 15.18 39.65 17.13
C TRP A 42 15.34 39.01 15.74
N LEU A 43 16.38 39.39 14.98
CA LEU A 43 16.70 38.77 13.70
C LEU A 43 16.93 37.26 13.82
N PHE A 44 17.63 36.83 14.87
CA PHE A 44 17.84 35.42 15.15
C PHE A 44 16.52 34.69 15.37
N LEU A 45 15.59 35.25 16.17
CA LEU A 45 14.29 34.62 16.43
C LEU A 45 13.43 34.47 15.17
N ILE A 46 13.44 35.46 14.27
CA ILE A 46 12.72 35.38 12.98
C ILE A 46 13.23 34.23 12.13
N VAL A 47 14.52 33.92 12.18
CA VAL A 47 15.09 32.81 11.41
C VAL A 47 14.94 31.49 12.17
N ALA A 48 15.17 31.51 13.48
CA ALA A 48 15.19 30.32 14.32
C ALA A 48 13.82 29.64 14.38
N VAL A 49 12.75 30.40 14.62
CA VAL A 49 11.41 29.84 14.87
C VAL A 49 10.79 29.19 13.63
N PRO A 50 10.72 29.86 12.45
CA PRO A 50 10.09 29.26 11.28
C PRO A 50 11.04 28.35 10.48
N LEU A 51 12.36 28.57 10.52
CA LEU A 51 13.29 27.81 9.68
C LEU A 51 14.11 26.78 10.48
N LEU A 52 14.90 27.22 11.45
CA LEU A 52 15.90 26.35 12.08
C LEU A 52 15.26 25.29 12.99
N LEU A 53 14.24 25.69 13.77
CA LEU A 53 13.57 24.81 14.72
C LEU A 53 12.76 23.70 14.02
N PRO A 54 11.95 23.96 12.97
CA PRO A 54 11.29 22.91 12.21
C PRO A 54 12.27 22.03 11.44
N ALA A 55 13.37 22.59 10.93
CA ALA A 55 14.40 21.78 10.28
C ALA A 55 15.03 20.79 11.26
N PHE A 56 15.42 21.26 12.44
CA PHE A 56 16.00 20.43 13.49
C PHE A 56 15.03 19.35 13.98
N LEU A 57 13.82 19.74 14.38
CA LEU A 57 12.80 18.81 14.88
C LEU A 57 12.34 17.82 13.81
N GLY A 58 12.23 18.26 12.55
CA GLY A 58 11.91 17.41 11.42
C GLY A 58 12.99 16.36 11.16
N GLY A 59 14.25 16.78 11.14
CA GLY A 59 15.40 15.87 11.00
C GLY A 59 15.44 14.83 12.13
N LEU A 60 15.36 15.28 13.38
CA LEU A 60 15.38 14.41 14.55
C LEU A 60 14.20 13.42 14.56
N GLY A 61 12.99 13.89 14.30
CA GLY A 61 11.80 13.04 14.27
C GLY A 61 11.87 11.97 13.18
N VAL A 62 12.40 12.30 12.00
CA VAL A 62 12.61 11.33 10.92
C VAL A 62 13.69 10.31 11.28
N LEU A 63 14.78 10.72 11.92
CA LEU A 63 15.83 9.80 12.40
C LEU A 63 15.32 8.82 13.46
N LEU A 64 14.42 9.29 14.33
CA LEU A 64 13.76 8.46 15.35
C LEU A 64 12.59 7.61 14.79
N GLY A 65 12.33 7.68 13.48
CA GLY A 65 11.23 6.94 12.84
C GLY A 65 9.83 7.43 13.22
N GLN A 66 9.71 8.65 13.73
CA GLN A 66 8.45 9.23 14.18
C GLN A 66 7.69 9.88 13.02
N SER A 67 6.37 9.65 12.97
CA SER A 67 5.51 10.18 11.90
C SER A 67 5.37 11.71 11.93
N TRP A 68 5.38 12.32 13.11
CA TRP A 68 5.34 13.77 13.27
C TRP A 68 6.59 14.46 12.69
N GLY A 69 7.75 13.79 12.72
CA GLY A 69 9.00 14.33 12.17
C GLY A 69 8.88 14.66 10.68
N ARG A 70 8.16 13.82 9.92
CA ARG A 70 7.94 14.03 8.48
C ARG A 70 7.22 15.33 8.16
N VAL A 71 6.40 15.83 9.10
CA VAL A 71 5.58 17.03 8.90
C VAL A 71 6.44 18.27 9.06
N PHE A 72 7.21 18.36 10.14
CA PHE A 72 8.21 19.41 10.31
C PHE A 72 9.27 19.38 9.20
N PHE A 73 9.66 18.17 8.77
CA PHE A 73 10.58 17.99 7.65
C PHE A 73 10.00 18.55 6.34
N ALA A 74 8.71 18.34 6.06
CA ALA A 74 8.03 18.90 4.91
C ALA A 74 7.89 20.43 4.99
N ILE A 75 7.50 20.96 6.15
CA ILE A 75 7.39 22.42 6.39
C ILE A 75 8.75 23.08 6.18
N ALA A 76 9.80 22.57 6.82
CA ALA A 76 11.15 23.09 6.66
C ALA A 76 11.60 23.05 5.20
N SER A 77 11.31 21.97 4.48
CA SER A 77 11.64 21.84 3.05
C SER A 77 10.93 22.87 2.19
N LEU A 78 9.66 23.18 2.49
CA LEU A 78 8.89 24.21 1.78
C LEU A 78 9.48 25.61 2.04
N ILE A 79 9.87 25.91 3.28
CA ILE A 79 10.48 27.20 3.64
C ILE A 79 11.86 27.34 2.98
N LEU A 80 12.65 26.27 2.95
CA LEU A 80 13.95 26.23 2.28
C LEU A 80 13.86 26.51 0.78
N LEU A 81 12.71 26.30 0.11
CA LEU A 81 12.55 26.65 -1.30
C LEU A 81 12.78 28.13 -1.59
N PHE A 82 12.49 29.00 -0.63
CA PHE A 82 12.68 30.44 -0.76
C PHE A 82 14.13 30.88 -0.53
N ALA A 83 15.00 30.00 -0.01
CA ALA A 83 16.41 30.28 0.21
C ALA A 83 17.25 29.93 -1.04
N ILE A 84 17.19 30.78 -2.06
CA ILE A 84 17.86 30.57 -3.36
C ILE A 84 19.38 30.82 -3.26
N PRO A 85 20.25 30.01 -3.91
CA PRO A 85 19.93 28.84 -4.74
C PRO A 85 19.99 27.50 -3.98
N ILE A 86 20.78 27.42 -2.91
CA ILE A 86 21.11 26.15 -2.25
C ILE A 86 19.90 25.55 -1.54
N GLY A 87 19.11 26.38 -0.85
CA GLY A 87 17.92 25.94 -0.13
C GLY A 87 16.86 25.37 -1.07
N THR A 88 16.70 25.95 -2.27
CA THR A 88 15.78 25.44 -3.28
C THR A 88 16.15 24.03 -3.73
N ALA A 89 17.43 23.77 -4.02
CA ALA A 89 17.90 22.44 -4.39
C ALA A 89 17.63 21.42 -3.28
N ILE A 90 17.97 21.75 -2.03
CA ILE A 90 17.75 20.88 -0.87
C ILE A 90 16.26 20.63 -0.64
N GLY A 91 15.43 21.68 -0.67
CA GLY A 91 13.99 21.61 -0.45
C GLY A 91 13.27 20.75 -1.48
N VAL A 92 13.61 20.88 -2.77
CA VAL A 92 13.04 20.05 -3.85
C VAL A 92 13.42 18.58 -3.66
N VAL A 93 14.69 18.29 -3.40
CA VAL A 93 15.16 16.91 -3.21
C VAL A 93 14.49 16.26 -1.99
N ALA A 94 14.33 17.02 -0.89
CA ALA A 94 13.65 16.57 0.31
C ALA A 94 12.15 16.27 0.07
N LEU A 95 11.45 17.13 -0.66
CA LEU A 95 10.04 16.93 -1.03
C LEU A 95 9.85 15.71 -1.95
N ILE A 96 10.75 15.51 -2.92
CA ILE A 96 10.72 14.32 -3.79
C ILE A 96 10.96 13.05 -2.97
N ALA A 97 11.92 13.06 -2.05
CA ALA A 97 12.20 11.92 -1.18
C ALA A 97 10.99 11.56 -0.30
N LEU A 98 10.33 12.56 0.30
CA LEU A 98 9.13 12.37 1.11
C LEU A 98 7.94 11.80 0.31
N THR A 99 7.77 12.23 -0.94
CA THR A 99 6.64 11.79 -1.77
C THR A 99 6.83 10.37 -2.32
N ARG A 100 8.05 9.99 -2.69
CA ARG A 100 8.36 8.61 -3.13
C ARG A 100 8.10 7.59 -2.02
N GLU A 101 8.60 7.86 -0.81
CA GLU A 101 8.41 6.94 0.32
C GLU A 101 6.93 6.78 0.69
N ARG A 102 6.10 7.82 0.52
CA ARG A 102 4.64 7.71 0.71
C ARG A 102 3.98 6.81 -0.32
N ARG A 103 4.43 6.83 -1.58
CA ARG A 103 3.88 5.95 -2.63
C ARG A 103 4.22 4.49 -2.32
N GLU A 104 5.49 4.22 -2.04
CA GLU A 104 5.97 2.88 -1.69
C GLU A 104 5.27 2.35 -0.43
N ALA A 105 5.12 3.20 0.59
CA ALA A 105 4.42 2.83 1.80
C ALA A 105 2.91 2.62 1.57
N GLY A 106 2.27 3.45 0.75
CA GLY A 106 0.83 3.36 0.44
C GLY A 106 0.49 2.08 -0.34
N GLU A 107 1.30 1.75 -1.35
CA GLU A 107 1.17 0.56 -2.17
C GLU A 107 1.40 -0.73 -1.36
N ALA A 108 2.41 -0.73 -0.48
CA ALA A 108 2.69 -1.87 0.40
C ALA A 108 1.72 -2.03 1.59
N SER A 109 0.88 -1.03 1.89
CA SER A 109 0.04 -1.03 3.09
C SER A 109 -1.45 -1.18 2.84
N GLY A 110 -1.92 -1.15 1.58
CA GLY A 110 -3.35 -1.26 1.25
C GLY A 110 -4.20 -0.22 1.98
N LEU A 111 -3.60 0.89 2.42
CA LEU A 111 -4.29 1.92 3.17
C LEU A 111 -5.20 2.71 2.22
N PRO A 112 -6.43 3.07 2.64
CA PRO A 112 -7.22 4.02 1.87
C PRO A 112 -6.41 5.32 1.76
N PRO A 113 -6.32 5.91 0.55
CA PRO A 113 -5.58 7.14 0.35
C PRO A 113 -6.10 8.19 1.35
N LEU A 114 -5.19 9.00 1.90
CA LEU A 114 -5.62 10.22 2.60
C LEU A 114 -6.61 10.96 1.68
N PRO A 115 -7.64 11.63 2.23
CA PRO A 115 -8.59 12.38 1.44
C PRO A 115 -7.78 13.28 0.51
N SER A 116 -7.84 12.97 -0.78
CA SER A 116 -6.92 13.58 -1.71
C SER A 116 -7.32 15.06 -1.80
N LEU A 117 -6.36 15.93 -1.50
CA LEU A 117 -6.47 17.36 -1.83
C LEU A 117 -6.57 17.59 -3.35
N SER A 118 -6.59 16.52 -4.16
CA SER A 118 -6.78 16.56 -5.61
C SER A 118 -8.21 16.87 -6.03
N GLY A 119 -9.18 16.90 -5.10
CA GLY A 119 -10.49 17.44 -5.38
C GLY A 119 -10.44 18.97 -5.56
N PRO A 120 -11.32 19.56 -6.37
CA PRO A 120 -11.36 21.02 -6.60
C PRO A 120 -11.47 21.81 -5.29
N VAL A 121 -12.18 21.28 -4.29
CA VAL A 121 -12.30 21.88 -2.95
C VAL A 121 -10.95 21.92 -2.22
N GLY A 122 -10.13 20.89 -2.35
CA GLY A 122 -8.81 20.82 -1.72
C GLY A 122 -7.82 21.82 -2.32
N ILE A 123 -7.85 21.99 -3.64
CA ILE A 123 -7.03 22.97 -4.34
C ILE A 123 -7.44 24.40 -3.94
N VAL A 124 -8.75 24.69 -3.88
CA VAL A 124 -9.25 26.01 -3.48
C VAL A 124 -8.88 26.33 -2.02
N LEU A 125 -8.99 25.37 -1.10
CA LEU A 125 -8.55 25.55 0.28
C LEU A 125 -7.05 25.81 0.39
N ALA A 126 -6.23 25.10 -0.38
CA ALA A 126 -4.79 25.31 -0.41
C ALA A 126 -4.44 26.72 -0.95
N MET A 127 -5.08 27.15 -2.04
CA MET A 127 -4.91 28.49 -2.61
C MET A 127 -5.35 29.58 -1.63
N LEU A 128 -6.48 29.40 -0.94
CA LEU A 128 -6.97 30.33 0.08
C LEU A 128 -6.00 30.44 1.26
N ALA A 129 -5.46 29.32 1.74
CA ALA A 129 -4.49 29.31 2.83
C ALA A 129 -3.19 30.03 2.43
N VAL A 130 -2.67 29.77 1.23
CA VAL A 130 -1.46 30.43 0.71
C VAL A 130 -1.69 31.93 0.53
N GLY A 131 -2.79 32.33 -0.12
CA GLY A 131 -3.13 33.74 -0.32
C GLY A 131 -3.31 34.49 0.99
N SER A 132 -3.97 33.86 1.97
CA SER A 132 -4.10 34.43 3.32
C SER A 132 -2.74 34.59 4.01
N GLY A 133 -1.83 33.64 3.80
CA GLY A 133 -0.43 33.70 4.25
C GLY A 133 0.28 34.98 3.82
N PHE A 134 0.18 35.32 2.53
CA PHE A 134 0.79 36.55 1.99
C PHE A 134 0.19 37.82 2.60
N VAL A 135 -1.14 37.88 2.74
CA VAL A 135 -1.82 39.05 3.34
C VAL A 135 -1.34 39.28 4.77
N VAL A 136 -1.26 38.23 5.58
CA VAL A 136 -0.78 38.31 6.97
C VAL A 136 0.69 38.73 7.02
N ALA A 137 1.53 38.20 6.13
CA ALA A 137 2.95 38.56 6.05
C ALA A 137 3.17 40.03 5.67
N ILE A 138 2.43 40.54 4.67
CA ILE A 138 2.54 41.94 4.24
C ILE A 138 2.07 42.88 5.36
N GLN A 139 0.92 42.59 5.99
CA GLN A 139 0.43 43.39 7.12
C GLN A 139 1.44 43.42 8.26
N ALA A 140 2.03 42.26 8.59
CA ALA A 140 3.07 42.17 9.62
C ALA A 140 4.29 43.04 9.26
N GLY A 141 4.67 43.12 7.99
CA GLY A 141 5.75 44.00 7.51
C GLY A 141 5.48 45.49 7.74
N PHE A 142 4.28 45.99 7.40
CA PHE A 142 3.90 47.38 7.66
C PHE A 142 3.87 47.69 9.16
N PHE A 143 3.25 46.80 9.94
CA PHE A 143 3.22 46.92 11.39
C PHE A 143 4.63 46.97 11.99
N TRP A 144 5.57 46.20 11.43
CA TRP A 144 6.97 46.18 11.84
C TRP A 144 7.67 47.54 11.65
N HIS A 145 7.34 48.26 10.58
CA HIS A 145 7.95 49.56 10.27
C HIS A 145 7.23 50.74 10.91
N GLY A 146 6.21 50.51 11.74
CA GLY A 146 5.39 51.58 12.32
C GLY A 146 4.53 52.31 11.28
N GLU A 147 4.41 51.76 10.08
CA GLU A 147 3.60 52.30 9.00
C GLU A 147 2.20 51.69 9.04
N SER A 148 1.20 52.47 8.65
CA SER A 148 -0.15 51.94 8.43
C SER A 148 -0.19 51.26 7.06
N ALA A 149 -0.60 49.99 7.06
CA ALA A 149 -0.80 49.26 5.81
C ALA A 149 -1.87 49.94 4.93
N PRO A 150 -1.78 49.83 3.59
CA PRO A 150 -2.81 50.31 2.68
C PRO A 150 -4.22 49.84 3.09
N LEU A 151 -5.21 50.68 2.82
CA LEU A 151 -6.60 50.49 3.27
C LEU A 151 -7.20 49.19 2.72
N GLU A 152 -6.72 48.75 1.56
CA GLU A 152 -7.08 47.48 0.91
C GLU A 152 -6.61 46.27 1.72
N ILE A 153 -5.37 46.29 2.20
CA ILE A 153 -4.77 45.17 2.96
C ILE A 153 -5.37 45.08 4.36
N SER A 154 -5.50 46.23 5.03
CA SER A 154 -6.11 46.29 6.37
C SER A 154 -7.56 45.80 6.37
N ARG A 155 -8.33 46.04 5.31
CA ARG A 155 -9.71 45.54 5.17
C ARG A 155 -9.78 44.02 5.04
N ILE A 156 -8.85 43.37 4.33
CA ILE A 156 -8.85 41.91 4.10
C ILE A 156 -8.12 41.12 5.20
N PHE A 157 -7.26 41.77 5.97
CA PHE A 157 -6.46 41.15 7.04
C PHE A 157 -7.25 40.29 8.04
N PRO A 158 -8.38 40.73 8.64
CA PRO A 158 -9.09 39.91 9.62
C PRO A 158 -9.62 38.59 9.03
N ALA A 159 -10.08 38.61 7.78
CA ALA A 159 -10.51 37.39 7.10
C ALA A 159 -9.34 36.44 6.83
N ALA A 160 -8.20 36.97 6.35
CA ALA A 160 -6.99 36.19 6.13
C ALA A 160 -6.45 35.56 7.44
N ALA A 161 -6.46 36.31 8.54
CA ALA A 161 -6.04 35.81 9.85
C ALA A 161 -6.92 34.64 10.34
N VAL A 162 -8.24 34.75 10.18
CA VAL A 162 -9.18 33.65 10.52
C VAL A 162 -8.92 32.41 9.67
N ILE A 163 -8.70 32.56 8.35
CA ILE A 163 -8.41 31.44 7.46
C ILE A 163 -7.13 30.71 7.88
N ILE A 164 -6.04 31.45 8.18
CA ILE A 164 -4.79 30.83 8.67
C ILE A 164 -5.02 30.12 10.00
N ALA A 165 -5.74 30.74 10.95
CA ALA A 165 -6.01 30.13 12.24
C ALA A 165 -6.76 28.79 12.07
N LEU A 166 -7.82 28.77 11.25
CA LEU A 166 -8.58 27.55 10.96
C LEU A 166 -7.74 26.49 10.26
N ALA A 167 -6.94 26.87 9.25
CA ALA A 167 -6.05 25.94 8.56
C ALA A 167 -5.00 25.34 9.51
N THR A 168 -4.48 26.14 10.43
CA THR A 168 -3.51 25.71 11.45
C THR A 168 -4.16 24.76 12.45
N VAL A 169 -5.35 25.10 12.96
CA VAL A 169 -6.12 24.23 13.87
C VAL A 169 -6.47 22.91 13.19
N TRP A 170 -6.90 22.93 11.94
CA TRP A 170 -7.20 21.72 11.17
C TRP A 170 -5.96 20.87 10.93
N LEU A 171 -4.83 21.49 10.56
CA LEU A 171 -3.56 20.80 10.39
C LEU A 171 -3.12 20.13 11.69
N LEU A 172 -3.13 20.87 12.81
CA LEU A 172 -2.82 20.32 14.13
C LEU A 172 -3.78 19.17 14.48
N TYR A 173 -5.08 19.35 14.29
CA TYR A 173 -6.07 18.31 14.52
C TYR A 173 -5.78 17.06 13.69
N ALA A 174 -5.51 17.20 12.40
CA ALA A 174 -5.20 16.08 11.50
C ALA A 174 -3.89 15.37 11.91
N LEU A 175 -2.91 16.11 12.40
CA LEU A 175 -1.65 15.56 12.92
C LEU A 175 -1.88 14.78 14.22
N PHE A 176 -2.61 15.35 15.17
CA PHE A 176 -2.86 14.70 16.45
C PHE A 176 -3.84 13.53 16.35
N THR A 177 -4.87 13.61 15.51
CA THR A 177 -5.82 12.50 15.32
C THR A 177 -5.28 11.41 14.40
N GLY A 178 -4.48 11.77 13.39
CA GLY A 178 -3.82 10.83 12.49
C GLY A 178 -2.85 9.88 13.20
N THR A 179 -2.18 10.35 14.27
CA THR A 179 -1.26 9.53 15.07
C THR A 179 -1.99 8.48 15.92
N ALA A 180 -3.14 8.81 16.51
CA ALA A 180 -3.96 7.86 17.27
C ALA A 180 -4.54 6.73 16.38
N ALA A 181 -4.98 7.08 15.17
CA ALA A 181 -5.50 6.13 14.20
C ALA A 181 -4.41 5.23 13.59
N ALA A 182 -3.16 5.70 13.53
CA ALA A 182 -2.01 4.89 13.09
C ALA A 182 -1.56 3.88 14.16
N ALA A 183 -1.55 4.30 15.44
CA ALA A 183 -1.14 3.45 16.56
C ALA A 183 -2.09 2.26 16.80
N THR A 184 -3.40 2.47 16.67
CA THR A 184 -4.42 1.41 16.78
C THR A 184 -4.32 0.41 15.62
N ARG A 185 -4.12 0.87 14.38
CA ARG A 185 -3.97 0.00 13.21
C ARG A 185 -2.69 -0.84 13.22
N GLY A 186 -1.59 -0.32 13.77
CA GLY A 186 -0.36 -1.09 13.97
C GLY A 186 -0.55 -2.35 14.83
N ARG A 187 -1.41 -2.27 15.87
CA ARG A 187 -1.72 -3.45 16.72
C ARG A 187 -2.54 -4.50 15.99
N VAL A 188 -3.55 -4.08 15.21
CA VAL A 188 -4.38 -5.01 14.43
C VAL A 188 -3.52 -5.75 13.40
N ARG A 189 -2.62 -5.05 12.71
CA ARG A 189 -1.71 -5.67 11.74
C ARG A 189 -0.76 -6.68 12.38
N ARG A 190 -0.17 -6.35 13.54
CA ARG A 190 0.72 -7.28 14.25
C ARG A 190 0.00 -8.54 14.71
N ARG A 191 -1.28 -8.41 15.10
CA ARG A 191 -2.13 -9.55 15.45
C ARG A 191 -2.40 -10.44 14.24
N ASN A 192 -2.76 -9.87 13.09
CA ASN A 192 -3.06 -10.61 11.87
C ASN A 192 -1.82 -11.35 11.32
N ILE A 193 -0.63 -10.73 11.36
CA ILE A 193 0.61 -11.40 10.96
C ILE A 193 0.87 -12.63 11.84
N SER A 194 0.69 -12.50 13.16
CA SER A 194 0.87 -13.63 14.08
C SER A 194 -0.15 -14.75 13.90
N GLN A 195 -1.33 -14.44 13.35
CA GLN A 195 -2.36 -15.44 13.05
C GLN A 195 -2.04 -16.15 11.73
N ALA A 196 -1.72 -15.39 10.67
CA ALA A 196 -1.30 -15.97 9.39
C ALA A 196 -0.06 -16.86 9.54
N GLN A 197 0.91 -16.47 10.39
CA GLN A 197 2.06 -17.32 10.72
C GLN A 197 1.65 -18.63 11.40
N ARG A 198 0.73 -18.58 12.36
CA ARG A 198 0.22 -19.79 13.04
C ARG A 198 -0.55 -20.70 12.09
N GLU A 199 -1.38 -20.13 11.22
CA GLU A 199 -2.11 -20.88 10.20
C GLU A 199 -1.14 -21.55 9.20
N TYR A 200 -0.08 -20.85 8.80
CA TYR A 200 0.96 -21.40 7.94
C TYR A 200 1.76 -22.53 8.62
N GLU A 201 2.14 -22.36 9.89
CA GLU A 201 2.83 -23.40 10.67
C GLU A 201 1.94 -24.63 10.89
N ALA A 202 0.66 -24.43 11.19
CA ALA A 202 -0.32 -25.50 11.32
C ALA A 202 -0.51 -26.24 9.98
N PHE A 203 -0.63 -25.51 8.87
CA PHE A 203 -0.72 -26.08 7.53
C PHE A 203 0.54 -26.91 7.20
N LYS A 204 1.74 -26.39 7.46
CA LYS A 204 3.00 -27.09 7.22
C LYS A 204 3.13 -28.35 8.06
N THR A 205 2.73 -28.29 9.33
CA THR A 205 2.73 -29.44 10.24
C THR A 205 1.75 -30.52 9.76
N GLY A 206 0.53 -30.12 9.36
CA GLY A 206 -0.46 -31.02 8.79
C GLY A 206 0.01 -31.66 7.48
N GLN A 207 0.66 -30.90 6.61
CA GLN A 207 1.22 -31.39 5.35
C GLN A 207 2.33 -32.43 5.57
N ALA A 208 3.21 -32.21 6.56
CA ALA A 208 4.26 -33.17 6.90
C ALA A 208 3.68 -34.51 7.42
N ALA A 209 2.66 -34.44 8.29
CA ALA A 209 1.97 -35.63 8.78
C ALA A 209 1.17 -36.37 7.68
N LEU A 210 0.62 -35.63 6.71
CA LEU A 210 0.01 -36.22 5.52
C LEU A 210 1.05 -36.96 4.68
N LEU A 211 2.18 -36.33 4.34
CA LEU A 211 3.26 -36.95 3.56
C LEU A 211 3.77 -38.24 4.21
N GLN A 212 3.98 -38.26 5.52
CA GLN A 212 4.41 -39.46 6.24
C GLN A 212 3.42 -40.63 6.11
N ARG A 213 2.11 -40.35 6.13
CA ARG A 213 1.07 -41.38 5.92
C ARG A 213 1.05 -41.87 4.47
N LEU A 214 1.17 -40.95 3.50
CA LEU A 214 1.17 -41.31 2.08
C LEU A 214 2.41 -42.14 1.71
N ASP A 215 3.55 -41.92 2.37
CA ASP A 215 4.77 -42.72 2.16
C ASP A 215 4.67 -44.14 2.72
N ALA A 216 3.82 -44.36 3.72
CA ALA A 216 3.63 -45.67 4.35
C ALA A 216 2.72 -46.60 3.53
N ASP A 217 1.90 -46.04 2.62
CA ASP A 217 0.96 -46.78 1.78
C ASP A 217 1.41 -46.74 0.31
N PHE A 218 1.79 -47.89 -0.24
CA PHE A 218 2.29 -48.02 -1.61
C PHE A 218 1.31 -47.48 -2.66
N ASP A 219 0.01 -47.61 -2.42
CA ASP A 219 -1.03 -47.12 -3.35
C ASP A 219 -1.14 -45.58 -3.34
N LEU A 220 -0.59 -44.92 -2.33
CA LEU A 220 -0.68 -43.48 -2.12
C LEU A 220 0.61 -42.71 -2.44
N VAL A 221 1.72 -43.41 -2.70
CA VAL A 221 3.03 -42.81 -3.01
C VAL A 221 2.94 -41.79 -4.15
N THR A 222 2.10 -42.05 -5.16
CA THR A 222 1.90 -41.12 -6.29
C THR A 222 1.40 -39.74 -5.84
N TYR A 223 0.57 -39.66 -4.80
CA TYR A 223 0.12 -38.37 -4.26
C TYR A 223 1.22 -37.68 -3.45
N ALA A 224 2.05 -38.44 -2.72
CA ALA A 224 3.21 -37.88 -2.03
C ALA A 224 4.16 -37.20 -3.02
N ASP A 225 4.43 -37.85 -4.16
CA ASP A 225 5.29 -37.30 -5.21
C ASP A 225 4.71 -36.03 -5.84
N ARG A 226 3.39 -35.99 -6.07
CA ARG A 226 2.72 -34.76 -6.53
C ARG A 226 2.82 -33.62 -5.52
N ILE A 227 2.64 -33.90 -4.23
CA ILE A 227 2.78 -32.90 -3.18
C ILE A 227 4.22 -32.37 -3.13
N ARG A 228 5.23 -33.23 -3.27
CA ARG A 228 6.65 -32.84 -3.37
C ARG A 228 6.94 -32.01 -4.61
N ALA A 229 6.26 -32.28 -5.72
CA ALA A 229 6.34 -31.48 -6.94
C ALA A 229 5.63 -30.11 -6.83
N GLY A 230 5.03 -29.79 -5.68
CA GLY A 230 4.40 -28.51 -5.39
C GLY A 230 2.88 -28.49 -5.60
N GLU A 231 2.24 -29.62 -5.88
CA GLU A 231 0.78 -29.69 -5.97
C GLU A 231 0.14 -29.71 -4.57
N SER A 232 -0.97 -28.99 -4.40
CA SER A 232 -1.66 -28.88 -3.10
C SER A 232 -2.72 -29.96 -2.87
N TRP A 233 -2.37 -31.16 -2.42
CA TRP A 233 -3.35 -32.23 -2.14
C TRP A 233 -3.70 -32.32 -0.64
N ASN A 234 -4.99 -32.50 -0.33
CA ASN A 234 -5.49 -32.83 1.02
C ASN A 234 -6.17 -34.22 1.04
N GLU A 235 -6.56 -34.70 2.22
CA GLU A 235 -7.14 -36.05 2.38
C GLU A 235 -8.44 -36.25 1.61
N ASP A 236 -9.35 -35.28 1.66
CA ASP A 236 -10.64 -35.35 0.94
C ASP A 236 -10.44 -35.40 -0.57
N GLN A 237 -9.48 -34.63 -1.09
CA GLN A 237 -9.09 -34.64 -2.50
C GLN A 237 -8.53 -35.99 -2.94
N ILE A 238 -7.68 -36.59 -2.10
CA ILE A 238 -7.09 -37.91 -2.38
C ILE A 238 -8.18 -38.98 -2.35
N ALA A 239 -9.04 -38.98 -1.33
CA ALA A 239 -10.18 -39.90 -1.25
C ALA A 239 -11.10 -39.77 -2.47
N TYR A 240 -11.38 -38.53 -2.89
CA TYR A 240 -12.22 -38.23 -4.05
C TYR A 240 -11.60 -38.64 -5.39
N ASP A 241 -10.29 -38.48 -5.58
CA ASP A 241 -9.59 -38.92 -6.81
C ASP A 241 -9.46 -40.45 -6.88
N ARG A 242 -9.31 -41.12 -5.73
CA ARG A 242 -9.26 -42.59 -5.63
C ARG A 242 -10.58 -43.25 -5.99
N ASP A 243 -11.70 -42.69 -5.55
CA ASP A 243 -13.01 -43.19 -5.95
C ASP A 243 -13.33 -42.74 -7.39
N ARG A 244 -13.01 -43.61 -8.36
CA ARG A 244 -13.27 -43.36 -9.77
C ARG A 244 -14.75 -43.21 -10.12
N LYS A 245 -15.66 -43.66 -9.24
CA LYS A 245 -17.11 -43.53 -9.42
C LYS A 245 -17.69 -42.31 -8.70
N ALA A 246 -16.93 -41.69 -7.79
CA ALA A 246 -17.37 -40.48 -7.13
C ALA A 246 -17.50 -39.33 -8.13
N THR A 247 -18.64 -38.65 -8.08
CA THR A 247 -18.91 -37.43 -8.82
C THR A 247 -19.53 -36.41 -7.88
N THR A 248 -19.08 -35.16 -7.95
CA THR A 248 -19.63 -34.04 -7.17
C THR A 248 -20.38 -33.05 -8.07
N CYS A 249 -20.17 -33.14 -9.39
CA CYS A 249 -20.87 -32.31 -10.35
C CYS A 249 -22.38 -32.63 -10.40
N CYS A 250 -23.18 -31.60 -10.72
CA CYS A 250 -24.61 -31.76 -10.99
C CYS A 250 -24.88 -32.71 -12.16
N GLU A 251 -26.13 -33.13 -12.33
CA GLU A 251 -26.55 -34.07 -13.39
C GLU A 251 -26.13 -33.63 -14.79
N HIS A 252 -26.12 -32.32 -15.08
CA HIS A 252 -25.71 -31.77 -16.38
C HIS A 252 -24.22 -31.96 -16.72
N LEU A 253 -23.35 -32.11 -15.72
CA LEU A 253 -21.90 -32.30 -15.90
C LEU A 253 -21.39 -33.65 -15.38
N ARG A 254 -22.27 -34.46 -14.79
CA ARG A 254 -21.92 -35.75 -14.19
C ARG A 254 -21.31 -36.71 -15.20
N ASP A 255 -21.90 -36.81 -16.39
CA ASP A 255 -21.44 -37.73 -17.43
C ASP A 255 -20.08 -37.32 -18.01
N VAL A 256 -19.83 -36.01 -18.11
CA VAL A 256 -18.52 -35.47 -18.51
C VAL A 256 -17.47 -35.79 -17.45
N GLU A 257 -17.77 -35.53 -16.16
CA GLU A 257 -16.85 -35.87 -15.07
C GLU A 257 -16.54 -37.38 -15.03
N ALA A 258 -17.57 -38.21 -15.12
CA ALA A 258 -17.44 -39.66 -15.12
C ALA A 258 -16.59 -40.16 -16.31
N ALA A 259 -16.77 -39.57 -17.50
CA ALA A 259 -15.97 -39.91 -18.67
C ALA A 259 -14.50 -39.50 -18.53
N ILE A 260 -14.22 -38.30 -18.01
CA ILE A 260 -12.85 -37.84 -17.70
C ILE A 260 -12.17 -38.83 -16.75
N ARG A 261 -12.86 -39.25 -15.69
CA ARG A 261 -12.38 -40.25 -14.72
C ARG A 261 -12.18 -41.62 -15.36
N GLY A 262 -13.09 -42.03 -16.23
CA GLY A 262 -13.04 -43.30 -16.97
C GLY A 262 -11.81 -43.42 -17.88
N GLU A 263 -11.31 -42.29 -18.39
CA GLU A 263 -10.06 -42.22 -19.16
C GLU A 263 -8.80 -42.14 -18.27
N GLY A 264 -8.97 -42.31 -16.95
CA GLY A 264 -7.88 -42.31 -15.98
C GLY A 264 -7.26 -40.92 -15.73
N VAL A 265 -7.91 -39.84 -16.16
CA VAL A 265 -7.47 -38.47 -15.85
C VAL A 265 -7.63 -38.25 -14.34
N PRO A 266 -6.61 -37.71 -13.64
CA PRO A 266 -6.75 -37.33 -12.24
C PRO A 266 -7.70 -36.13 -12.10
N VAL A 267 -8.65 -36.23 -11.17
CA VAL A 267 -9.66 -35.21 -10.89
C VAL A 267 -9.60 -34.81 -9.42
N LYS A 268 -9.19 -33.57 -9.18
CA LYS A 268 -8.99 -33.01 -7.85
C LYS A 268 -10.21 -32.21 -7.39
N LEU A 269 -10.74 -32.54 -6.21
CA LEU A 269 -11.83 -31.78 -5.58
C LEU A 269 -11.36 -30.40 -5.12
N GLN A 270 -12.01 -29.31 -5.54
CA GLN A 270 -11.75 -27.99 -4.95
C GLN A 270 -12.80 -27.68 -3.89
N LEU A 271 -14.08 -27.85 -4.27
CA LEU A 271 -15.26 -27.66 -3.43
C LEU A 271 -16.37 -28.60 -3.93
N PRO A 272 -17.44 -28.85 -3.17
CA PRO A 272 -18.61 -29.55 -3.69
C PRO A 272 -19.11 -28.90 -5.00
N GLY A 273 -19.22 -29.70 -6.06
CA GLY A 273 -19.57 -29.22 -7.41
C GLY A 273 -18.43 -28.61 -8.23
N ILE A 274 -17.24 -28.37 -7.65
CA ILE A 274 -16.10 -27.73 -8.31
C ILE A 274 -14.87 -28.64 -8.26
N VAL A 275 -14.40 -29.06 -9.43
CA VAL A 275 -13.26 -29.97 -9.57
C VAL A 275 -12.25 -29.45 -10.59
N HIS A 276 -11.02 -29.94 -10.53
CA HIS A 276 -9.96 -29.63 -11.48
C HIS A 276 -9.41 -30.93 -12.08
N ALA A 277 -9.52 -31.09 -13.39
CA ALA A 277 -9.02 -32.24 -14.14
C ALA A 277 -7.73 -31.86 -14.89
N ASN A 278 -6.69 -32.67 -14.76
CA ASN A 278 -5.39 -32.40 -15.40
C ASN A 278 -5.36 -32.93 -16.85
N CYS A 279 -6.25 -32.40 -17.69
CA CYS A 279 -6.31 -32.68 -19.13
C CYS A 279 -6.57 -31.40 -19.93
N THR A 280 -6.22 -31.43 -21.22
CA THR A 280 -6.72 -30.48 -22.23
C THR A 280 -7.94 -31.07 -22.93
N VAL A 281 -8.69 -30.24 -23.66
CA VAL A 281 -9.91 -30.67 -24.34
C VAL A 281 -9.76 -30.60 -25.87
N ASP A 282 -10.00 -31.72 -26.57
CA ASP A 282 -10.21 -31.75 -28.02
C ASP A 282 -11.68 -31.40 -28.29
N GLU A 283 -11.94 -30.10 -28.49
CA GLU A 283 -13.30 -29.56 -28.59
C GLU A 283 -14.15 -30.19 -29.72
N PRO A 284 -13.62 -30.43 -30.94
CA PRO A 284 -14.36 -31.18 -31.96
C PRO A 284 -14.82 -32.56 -31.51
N VAL A 285 -13.94 -33.34 -30.87
CA VAL A 285 -14.26 -34.70 -30.38
C VAL A 285 -15.24 -34.63 -29.21
N LEU A 286 -15.06 -33.65 -28.31
CA LEU A 286 -15.98 -33.41 -27.21
C LEU A 286 -17.41 -33.16 -27.72
N ARG A 287 -17.58 -32.24 -28.68
CA ARG A 287 -18.90 -31.90 -29.26
C ARG A 287 -19.54 -33.06 -30.02
N ALA A 288 -18.74 -33.96 -30.59
CA ALA A 288 -19.24 -35.17 -31.24
C ALA A 288 -19.73 -36.23 -30.23
N ARG A 289 -19.12 -36.27 -29.04
CA ARG A 289 -19.39 -37.29 -28.00
C ARG A 289 -20.41 -36.84 -26.96
N PHE A 290 -20.46 -35.56 -26.64
CA PHE A 290 -21.32 -34.99 -25.59
C PHE A 290 -22.17 -33.85 -26.14
N THR A 291 -23.48 -33.93 -25.90
CA THR A 291 -24.40 -32.83 -26.16
C THR A 291 -24.41 -31.89 -24.95
N LEU A 292 -23.59 -30.84 -25.00
CA LEU A 292 -23.54 -29.81 -23.96
C LEU A 292 -24.50 -28.67 -24.32
N ASP A 293 -25.78 -28.89 -24.03
CA ASP A 293 -26.82 -27.87 -24.15
C ASP A 293 -26.98 -27.08 -22.84
N PRO A 294 -27.44 -25.82 -22.90
CA PRO A 294 -27.77 -25.05 -21.72
C PRO A 294 -28.63 -25.87 -20.73
N PRO A 295 -28.29 -25.88 -19.43
CA PRO A 295 -27.41 -24.92 -18.75
C PRO A 295 -25.90 -25.26 -18.77
N ALA A 296 -25.47 -26.38 -19.37
CA ALA A 296 -24.07 -26.80 -19.41
C ALA A 296 -23.36 -26.32 -20.69
N TRP A 297 -22.10 -25.93 -20.56
CA TRP A 297 -21.28 -25.54 -21.71
C TRP A 297 -19.79 -25.71 -21.40
N TYR A 298 -18.98 -25.82 -22.46
CA TYR A 298 -17.52 -25.79 -22.40
C TYR A 298 -17.01 -24.47 -23.00
N GLY A 299 -16.02 -23.85 -22.36
CA GLY A 299 -15.35 -22.68 -22.92
C GLY A 299 -14.30 -22.08 -22.01
N ASN A 300 -13.72 -20.97 -22.48
CA ASN A 300 -12.70 -20.20 -21.77
C ASN A 300 -13.36 -19.18 -20.85
N LEU A 301 -13.05 -19.25 -19.55
CA LEU A 301 -13.51 -18.31 -18.53
C LEU A 301 -12.54 -17.13 -18.43
N PRO A 302 -13.04 -15.87 -18.54
CA PRO A 302 -12.22 -14.72 -18.23
C PRO A 302 -11.94 -14.69 -16.73
N HIS A 303 -10.66 -14.57 -16.36
CA HIS A 303 -10.27 -14.30 -14.98
C HIS A 303 -10.22 -12.79 -14.77
N TRP A 304 -11.29 -12.23 -14.20
CA TRP A 304 -11.39 -10.78 -13.93
C TRP A 304 -10.33 -10.26 -12.96
N ASP A 305 -9.78 -11.12 -12.12
CA ASP A 305 -8.75 -10.79 -11.12
C ASP A 305 -7.32 -11.07 -11.59
N ARG A 306 -7.12 -11.44 -12.87
CA ARG A 306 -5.80 -11.75 -13.46
C ARG A 306 -5.40 -10.74 -14.52
N SER A 307 -4.11 -10.71 -14.85
CA SER A 307 -3.61 -9.87 -15.94
C SER A 307 -4.25 -10.30 -17.27
N ALA A 308 -4.43 -9.36 -18.20
CA ALA A 308 -4.83 -9.69 -19.57
C ALA A 308 -3.82 -10.61 -20.28
N GLU A 309 -2.59 -10.70 -19.75
CA GLU A 309 -1.53 -11.58 -20.23
C GLU A 309 -1.61 -13.02 -19.67
N ASP A 310 -2.41 -13.24 -18.61
CA ASP A 310 -2.60 -14.59 -18.07
C ASP A 310 -3.55 -15.38 -18.99
N PRO A 311 -3.20 -16.62 -19.38
CA PRO A 311 -4.09 -17.42 -20.23
C PRO A 311 -5.44 -17.66 -19.55
N PRO A 312 -6.55 -17.66 -20.31
CA PRO A 312 -7.86 -17.94 -19.73
C PRO A 312 -7.91 -19.37 -19.20
N ALA A 313 -8.75 -19.63 -18.18
CA ALA A 313 -9.00 -21.00 -17.75
C ALA A 313 -10.06 -21.64 -18.64
N ALA A 314 -9.75 -22.80 -19.22
CA ALA A 314 -10.76 -23.62 -19.87
C ALA A 314 -11.57 -24.38 -18.80
N ALA A 315 -12.89 -24.44 -18.96
CA ALA A 315 -13.75 -25.15 -18.03
C ALA A 315 -15.06 -25.65 -18.67
N PHE A 316 -15.60 -26.73 -18.11
CA PHE A 316 -17.02 -27.07 -18.24
C PHE A 316 -17.78 -26.40 -17.12
N LYS A 317 -18.90 -25.72 -17.44
CA LYS A 317 -19.68 -24.96 -16.45
C LYS A 317 -21.16 -25.20 -16.64
N CYS A 318 -21.87 -25.38 -15.52
CA CYS A 318 -23.33 -25.35 -15.46
C CYS A 318 -23.79 -24.01 -14.88
N SER A 319 -24.58 -23.24 -15.61
CA SER A 319 -25.06 -21.92 -15.17
C SER A 319 -26.09 -22.00 -14.04
N GLU A 320 -26.84 -23.09 -13.93
CA GLU A 320 -27.90 -23.29 -12.94
C GLU A 320 -27.36 -23.73 -11.57
N HIS A 321 -26.53 -24.78 -11.56
CA HIS A 321 -26.04 -25.41 -10.33
C HIS A 321 -24.67 -24.90 -9.87
N ARG A 322 -24.03 -24.02 -10.68
CA ARG A 322 -22.67 -23.52 -10.47
C ARG A 322 -21.59 -24.60 -10.43
N SER A 323 -21.89 -25.84 -10.85
CA SER A 323 -20.87 -26.88 -10.99
C SER A 323 -19.86 -26.49 -12.07
N THR A 324 -18.58 -26.72 -11.78
CA THR A 324 -17.48 -26.35 -12.68
C THR A 324 -16.39 -27.42 -12.68
N ILE A 325 -15.99 -27.87 -13.88
CA ILE A 325 -14.83 -28.75 -14.09
C ILE A 325 -13.77 -27.90 -14.77
N PHE A 326 -12.78 -27.43 -14.02
CA PHE A 326 -11.62 -26.75 -14.60
C PHE A 326 -10.72 -27.75 -15.30
N VAL A 327 -10.24 -27.38 -16.49
CA VAL A 327 -9.30 -28.17 -17.29
C VAL A 327 -8.11 -27.29 -17.69
N VAL A 328 -7.03 -27.91 -18.13
CA VAL A 328 -5.84 -27.20 -18.61
C VAL A 328 -6.16 -26.60 -19.97
N GLU A 329 -5.94 -25.29 -20.11
CA GLU A 329 -6.10 -24.61 -21.40
C GLU A 329 -4.99 -25.08 -22.36
N ALA A 330 -5.33 -25.20 -23.65
CA ALA A 330 -4.47 -25.89 -24.61
C ALA A 330 -3.06 -25.25 -24.74
N SER A 331 -2.93 -23.93 -24.56
CA SER A 331 -1.64 -23.25 -24.60
C SER A 331 -0.80 -23.47 -23.34
N GLN A 332 -1.44 -23.91 -22.24
CA GLN A 332 -0.81 -24.22 -20.96
C GLN A 332 -0.48 -25.71 -20.77
N ALA A 333 -0.71 -26.55 -21.79
CA ALA A 333 -0.43 -27.98 -21.74
C ALA A 333 1.06 -28.26 -21.47
N ARG A 334 1.36 -29.17 -20.53
CA ARG A 334 2.72 -29.61 -20.21
C ARG A 334 2.99 -30.98 -20.83
N PRO A 335 4.26 -31.40 -20.99
CA PRO A 335 4.57 -32.78 -21.32
C PRO A 335 3.87 -33.74 -20.34
N GLY A 336 3.01 -34.62 -20.86
CA GLY A 336 2.21 -35.55 -20.06
C GLY A 336 0.78 -35.09 -19.73
N THR A 337 0.38 -33.85 -20.05
CA THR A 337 -1.02 -33.44 -19.98
C THR A 337 -1.83 -34.25 -21.00
N ARG A 338 -2.84 -35.00 -20.54
CA ARG A 338 -3.69 -35.83 -21.41
C ARG A 338 -4.63 -34.96 -22.23
N VAL A 339 -5.03 -35.44 -23.40
CA VAL A 339 -6.10 -34.83 -24.22
C VAL A 339 -7.39 -35.62 -23.98
N PHE A 340 -8.48 -34.92 -23.69
CA PHE A 340 -9.81 -35.48 -23.45
C PHE A 340 -10.82 -34.90 -24.47
N PRO A 341 -11.73 -35.70 -25.03
CA PRO A 341 -11.74 -37.15 -25.00
C PRO A 341 -10.56 -37.73 -25.79
N ALA A 342 -10.03 -38.88 -25.36
CA ALA A 342 -9.10 -39.65 -26.19
C ALA A 342 -9.78 -40.07 -27.52
N ARG A 343 -9.04 -40.00 -28.62
CA ARG A 343 -9.51 -40.43 -29.96
C ARG A 343 -9.60 -41.95 -30.08
#